data_AF-A0A925FPF9-F1
#
_entry.id   AF-A0A925FPF9-F1
#
_cell.length_a   1.000
_cell.length_b   1.000
_cell.length_c   1.000
_cell.angle_alpha   90.00
_cell.angle_beta   90.00
_cell.angle_gamma   90.00
#
_symmetry.space_group_name_H-M   'P 1'
#
loop_
_entity.id
_entity.type
_entity.pdbx_description
1 polymer ?
#
loop_
_entity_poly.entity_id
_entity_poly.type
_entity_poly.pdbx_seq_one_letter_code
_entity_poly.pdbx_strand_id
1 'polypeptide(L)'
;WIQYFVAFDNQEQRSLFTSVRKSVVEYQSKTSSCLGSAQERFSQWWKEFRGDQGLQASAAAAGYGFAYLTAIVFGVFLLLWLYRRTAKMPIWKRLLNWVKGTNRASVIEFYERMQTVLASKGFNREPHQTPLEFAFALNIPEAVKITEKYNRVRFGEKYLSSAESLEIETWLNSLAATNQHESKMDHS
;
A
#
# COMPACT_ATOMS: atom_id res chain seq x y z
N TRP A 1 -23.60 31.40 22.95
CA TRP A 1 -22.20 30.95 22.86
C TRP A 1 -22.09 29.63 23.61
N ILE A 2 -21.99 28.50 22.91
CA ILE A 2 -21.78 27.19 23.52
C ILE A 2 -20.38 26.75 23.08
N GLN A 3 -19.45 26.70 24.04
CA GLN A 3 -18.10 26.17 23.83
C GLN A 3 -18.21 24.65 23.72
N TYR A 4 -17.95 24.14 22.51
CA TYR A 4 -17.86 22.71 22.24
C TYR A 4 -16.49 22.22 22.73
N PHE A 5 -16.39 21.91 24.03
CA PHE A 5 -15.26 21.15 24.54
C PHE A 5 -15.43 19.70 24.10
N VAL A 6 -14.74 19.35 23.02
CA VAL A 6 -14.44 17.95 22.68
C VAL A 6 -13.49 17.45 23.74
N ALA A 7 -14.03 16.78 24.76
CA ALA A 7 -13.22 15.91 25.60
C ALA A 7 -12.73 14.77 24.68
N PHE A 8 -11.49 14.88 24.22
CA PHE A 8 -10.79 13.77 23.59
C PHE A 8 -10.83 12.59 24.56
N ASP A 9 -11.49 11.52 24.14
CA ASP A 9 -11.59 10.29 24.89
C ASP A 9 -10.18 9.70 25.08
N ASN A 10 -9.70 9.76 26.33
CA ASN A 10 -8.38 9.27 26.75
C ASN A 10 -8.33 7.72 26.79
N GLN A 11 -9.46 7.05 26.57
CA GLN A 11 -9.58 5.60 26.70
C GLN A 11 -9.13 4.86 25.43
N GLU A 12 -9.41 5.41 24.24
CA GLU A 12 -8.96 4.84 22.96
C GLU A 12 -7.44 4.92 22.76
N GLN A 13 -6.77 5.95 23.30
CA GLN A 13 -5.31 6.08 23.16
C GLN A 13 -4.53 5.02 23.95
N ARG A 14 -5.07 4.54 25.09
CA ARG A 14 -4.44 3.49 25.90
C ARG A 14 -4.56 2.11 25.25
N SER A 15 -5.63 1.85 24.51
CA SER A 15 -5.82 0.56 23.81
C SER A 15 -4.87 0.42 22.60
N LEU A 16 -4.57 1.53 21.91
CA LEU A 16 -3.58 1.59 20.83
C LEU A 16 -2.14 1.34 21.33
N PHE A 17 -1.74 1.96 22.45
CA PHE A 17 -0.41 1.74 23.02
C PHE A 17 -0.20 0.31 23.53
N THR A 18 -1.26 -0.32 24.06
CA THR A 18 -1.17 -1.70 24.57
C THR A 18 -1.18 -2.75 23.46
N SER A 19 -1.86 -2.52 22.33
CA SER A 19 -1.86 -3.44 21.19
C SER A 19 -0.53 -3.47 20.43
N VAL A 20 0.11 -2.31 20.25
CA VAL A 20 1.47 -2.21 19.66
C VAL A 20 2.49 -2.93 20.54
N ARG A 21 2.43 -2.74 21.87
CA ARG A 21 3.32 -3.44 22.80
C ARG A 21 3.12 -4.95 22.77
N LYS A 22 1.88 -5.44 22.64
CA LYS A 22 1.59 -6.88 22.54
C LYS A 22 2.10 -7.47 21.21
N SER A 23 1.94 -6.77 20.09
CA SER A 23 2.41 -7.21 18.77
C SER A 23 3.95 -7.35 18.70
N VAL A 24 4.70 -6.43 19.31
CA VAL A 24 6.17 -6.48 19.36
C VAL A 24 6.67 -7.63 20.24
N VAL A 25 6.00 -7.90 21.36
CA VAL A 25 6.37 -8.98 22.29
C VAL A 25 6.09 -10.37 21.70
N GLU A 26 5.05 -10.54 20.88
CA GLU A 26 4.75 -11.80 20.18
C GLU A 26 5.73 -12.12 19.03
N TYR A 27 6.34 -11.10 18.42
CA TYR A 27 7.43 -11.32 17.45
C TYR A 27 8.74 -11.74 18.14
N GLN A 28 8.99 -11.24 19.34
CA GLN A 28 10.22 -11.53 20.08
C GLN A 28 10.31 -13.01 20.51
N SER A 29 9.19 -13.66 20.82
CA SER A 29 9.15 -15.06 21.27
C SER A 29 9.18 -16.10 20.13
N LYS A 30 8.81 -15.73 18.90
CA LYS A 30 8.96 -16.60 17.71
C LYS A 30 10.32 -16.49 17.03
N THR A 31 11.08 -15.44 17.34
CA THR A 31 12.42 -15.24 16.76
C THR A 31 13.49 -16.05 17.53
N SER A 32 13.31 -16.29 18.83
CA SER A 32 14.30 -16.97 19.67
C SER A 32 14.47 -18.46 19.34
N SER A 33 13.43 -19.17 18.91
CA SER A 33 13.54 -20.59 18.52
C SER A 33 14.19 -20.78 17.13
N CYS A 34 13.98 -19.85 16.21
CA CYS A 34 14.64 -19.82 14.89
C CYS A 34 16.11 -19.39 15.01
N LEU A 35 16.42 -18.40 15.86
CA LEU A 35 17.79 -17.96 16.11
C LEU A 35 18.63 -19.01 16.83
N GLY A 36 18.08 -19.71 17.82
CA GLY A 36 18.80 -20.77 18.53
C GLY A 36 19.21 -21.91 17.60
N SER A 37 18.29 -22.37 16.75
CA SER A 37 18.57 -23.44 15.78
C SER A 37 19.50 -23.01 14.64
N ALA A 38 19.47 -21.73 14.24
CA ALA A 38 20.44 -21.16 13.31
C ALA A 38 21.84 -21.02 13.93
N GLN A 39 21.93 -20.59 15.20
CA GLN A 39 23.18 -20.43 15.92
C GLN A 39 23.88 -21.77 16.18
N GLU A 40 23.13 -22.82 16.53
CA GLU A 40 23.69 -24.16 16.72
C GLU A 40 24.26 -24.73 15.41
N ARG A 41 23.52 -24.60 14.30
CA ARG A 41 23.97 -25.03 12.97
C ARG A 41 25.18 -24.24 12.49
N PHE A 42 25.20 -22.93 12.73
CA PHE A 42 26.33 -22.09 12.40
C PHE A 42 27.57 -22.42 13.23
N SER A 43 27.41 -22.67 14.53
CA SER A 43 28.51 -23.03 15.43
C SER A 43 29.14 -24.37 15.07
N GLN A 44 28.32 -25.37 14.71
CA GLN A 44 28.81 -26.67 14.23
C GLN A 44 29.56 -26.52 12.90
N TRP A 45 28.98 -25.82 11.92
CA TRP A 45 29.64 -25.52 10.65
C TRP A 45 30.96 -24.75 10.84
N TRP A 46 30.99 -23.79 11.75
CA TRP A 46 32.18 -22.98 12.03
C TRP A 46 33.30 -23.77 12.71
N LYS A 47 32.97 -24.72 13.60
CA LYS A 47 33.95 -25.63 14.19
C LYS A 47 34.57 -26.55 13.13
N GLU A 48 33.76 -27.03 12.19
CA GLU A 48 34.19 -27.88 11.09
C GLU A 48 35.06 -27.10 10.07
N PHE A 49 34.71 -25.84 9.80
CA PHE A 49 35.49 -24.93 8.96
C PHE A 49 36.82 -24.50 9.60
N ARG A 50 36.86 -24.30 10.93
CA ARG A 50 38.07 -23.92 11.67
C ARG A 50 39.07 -25.08 11.84
N GLY A 51 38.68 -26.31 11.49
CA GLY A 51 39.61 -27.42 11.31
C GLY A 51 40.07 -28.12 12.60
N ASP A 52 39.25 -28.15 13.64
CA ASP A 52 39.57 -28.86 14.91
C ASP A 52 39.52 -30.39 14.80
N GLN A 53 39.19 -30.97 13.62
CA GLN A 53 39.13 -32.43 13.38
C GLN A 53 40.15 -32.97 12.38
N GLY A 54 41.20 -32.21 12.06
CA GLY A 54 42.36 -32.72 11.30
C GLY A 54 42.36 -32.38 9.80
N LEU A 55 43.59 -32.34 9.26
CA LEU A 55 43.96 -31.73 7.97
C LEU A 55 43.32 -32.35 6.71
N GLN A 56 42.75 -33.55 6.80
CA GLN A 56 42.05 -34.19 5.67
C GLN A 56 40.59 -33.71 5.51
N ALA A 57 39.89 -33.42 6.62
CA ALA A 57 38.53 -32.89 6.58
C ALA A 57 38.52 -31.39 6.18
N SER A 58 39.56 -30.65 6.55
CA SER A 58 39.67 -29.21 6.28
C SER A 58 39.83 -28.87 4.79
N ALA A 59 40.46 -29.75 3.99
CA ALA A 59 40.65 -29.51 2.56
C ALA A 59 39.34 -29.65 1.75
N ALA A 60 38.54 -30.67 2.08
CA ALA A 60 37.21 -30.86 1.49
C ALA A 60 36.24 -29.76 1.93
N ALA A 61 36.23 -29.41 3.22
CA ALA A 61 35.39 -28.34 3.77
C ALA A 61 35.77 -26.96 3.21
N ALA A 62 37.06 -26.68 2.97
CA ALA A 62 37.52 -25.46 2.31
C ALA A 62 37.03 -25.39 0.85
N GLY A 63 37.06 -26.50 0.12
CA GLY A 63 36.52 -26.59 -1.25
C GLY A 63 35.03 -26.31 -1.32
N TYR A 64 34.23 -26.93 -0.44
CA TYR A 64 32.79 -26.65 -0.35
C TYR A 64 32.51 -25.23 0.14
N GLY A 65 33.31 -24.69 1.05
CA GLY A 65 33.20 -23.30 1.52
C GLY A 65 33.38 -22.29 0.37
N PHE A 66 34.41 -22.48 -0.46
CA PHE A 66 34.61 -21.65 -1.66
C PHE A 66 33.49 -21.84 -2.70
N ALA A 67 33.00 -23.06 -2.90
CA ALA A 67 31.86 -23.33 -3.77
C ALA A 67 30.57 -22.64 -3.28
N TYR A 68 30.31 -22.62 -1.97
CA TYR A 68 29.16 -21.92 -1.39
C TYR A 68 29.31 -20.40 -1.51
N LEU A 69 30.49 -19.84 -1.22
CA LEU A 69 30.73 -18.41 -1.36
C LEU A 69 30.58 -17.95 -2.81
N THR A 70 31.13 -18.71 -3.76
CA THR A 70 30.98 -18.41 -5.19
C THR A 70 29.53 -18.56 -5.65
N ALA A 71 28.81 -19.60 -5.21
CA ALA A 71 27.38 -19.77 -5.50
C ALA A 71 26.51 -18.64 -4.93
N ILE A 72 26.83 -18.14 -3.72
CA ILE A 72 26.13 -17.00 -3.11
C ILE A 72 26.40 -15.73 -3.91
N VAL A 73 27.66 -15.44 -4.24
CA VAL A 73 28.02 -14.26 -5.03
C VAL A 73 27.34 -14.31 -6.40
N PHE A 74 27.36 -15.48 -7.05
CA PHE A 74 26.72 -15.67 -8.35
C PHE A 74 25.19 -15.58 -8.26
N GLY A 75 24.59 -16.10 -7.19
CA GLY A 75 23.16 -16.01 -6.91
C GLY A 75 22.70 -14.58 -6.65
N VAL A 76 23.45 -13.81 -5.85
CA VAL A 76 23.18 -12.38 -5.61
C VAL A 76 23.35 -11.58 -6.90
N PHE A 77 24.39 -11.88 -7.68
CA PHE A 77 24.62 -11.24 -8.98
C PHE A 77 23.48 -11.54 -9.96
N LEU A 78 23.05 -12.80 -10.06
CA LEU A 78 21.90 -13.21 -10.88
C LEU A 78 20.62 -12.53 -10.42
N LEU A 79 20.36 -12.46 -9.11
CA LEU A 79 19.19 -11.75 -8.56
C LEU A 79 19.21 -10.26 -8.89
N LEU A 80 20.35 -9.58 -8.73
CA LEU A 80 20.50 -8.17 -9.07
C LEU A 80 20.37 -7.92 -10.57
N TRP A 81 20.90 -8.83 -11.40
CA TRP A 81 20.77 -8.77 -12.85
C TRP A 81 19.33 -9.02 -13.31
N LEU A 82 18.66 -10.03 -12.74
CA LEU A 82 17.24 -10.31 -13.00
C LEU A 82 16.39 -9.11 -12.57
N TYR A 83 16.62 -8.58 -11.36
CA TYR A 83 15.94 -7.39 -10.86
C TYR A 83 16.13 -6.20 -11.79
N ARG A 84 17.37 -5.89 -12.20
CA ARG A 84 17.63 -4.80 -13.16
C ARG A 84 16.97 -5.03 -14.52
N ARG A 85 16.88 -6.29 -14.96
CA ARG A 85 16.28 -6.67 -16.25
C ARG A 85 14.76 -6.64 -16.22
N THR A 86 14.13 -7.07 -15.13
CA THR A 86 12.66 -7.13 -14.98
C THR A 86 12.06 -5.85 -14.41
N ALA A 87 12.82 -5.03 -13.68
CA ALA A 87 12.37 -3.74 -13.14
C ALA A 87 12.01 -2.71 -14.22
N LYS A 88 12.47 -2.89 -15.47
CA LYS A 88 12.07 -2.06 -16.61
C LYS A 88 10.71 -2.47 -17.22
N MET A 89 10.14 -3.61 -16.82
CA MET A 89 8.86 -4.05 -17.37
C MET A 89 7.71 -3.25 -16.74
N PRO A 90 6.78 -2.69 -17.54
CA PRO A 90 5.63 -1.91 -17.04
C PRO A 90 4.69 -2.74 -16.15
N ILE A 91 4.79 -4.08 -16.23
CA ILE A 91 4.01 -5.05 -15.46
C ILE A 91 4.39 -4.98 -13.97
N TRP A 92 5.67 -4.81 -13.63
CA TRP A 92 6.12 -4.69 -12.24
C TRP A 92 5.70 -3.36 -11.62
N LYS A 93 5.65 -2.27 -12.39
CA LYS A 93 5.08 -0.99 -11.93
C LYS A 93 3.57 -1.12 -11.65
N ARG A 94 2.83 -1.82 -12.52
CA ARG A 94 1.40 -2.10 -12.31
C ARG A 94 1.15 -2.98 -11.08
N LEU A 95 1.96 -4.04 -10.89
CA LEU A 95 1.85 -4.94 -9.74
C LEU A 95 2.26 -4.24 -8.44
N LEU A 96 3.31 -3.42 -8.46
CA LEU A 96 3.74 -2.65 -7.30
C LEU A 96 2.73 -1.55 -6.94
N ASN A 97 2.07 -0.94 -7.92
CA ASN A 97 0.98 0.01 -7.69
C ASN A 97 -0.26 -0.68 -7.11
N TRP A 98 -0.54 -1.93 -7.52
CA TRP A 98 -1.59 -2.76 -6.92
C TRP A 98 -1.31 -3.08 -5.44
N VAL A 99 -0.03 -3.26 -5.06
CA VAL A 99 0.39 -3.48 -3.66
C VAL A 99 0.54 -2.18 -2.87
N LYS A 100 0.92 -1.06 -3.52
CA LYS A 100 1.06 0.27 -2.89
C LYS A 100 -0.26 1.04 -2.75
N GLY A 101 -1.36 0.51 -3.28
CA GLY A 101 -2.71 1.01 -3.10
C GLY A 101 -3.19 0.91 -1.65
N THR A 102 -2.55 1.67 -0.75
CA THR A 102 -3.19 2.03 0.50
C THR A 102 -4.43 2.85 0.13
N ASN A 103 -5.60 2.26 0.33
CA ASN A 103 -6.90 2.74 -0.15
C ASN A 103 -7.22 4.21 0.15
N ARG A 104 -6.50 4.90 1.03
CA ARG A 104 -6.67 6.34 1.29
C ARG A 104 -6.14 7.21 0.15
N ALA A 105 -5.00 6.84 -0.44
CA ALA A 105 -4.40 7.61 -1.54
C ALA A 105 -5.29 7.57 -2.79
N SER A 106 -5.89 6.41 -3.10
CA SER A 106 -6.79 6.26 -4.25
C SER A 106 -8.09 7.04 -4.09
N VAL A 107 -8.64 7.20 -2.88
CA VAL A 107 -9.89 7.96 -2.66
C VAL A 107 -9.71 9.45 -2.97
N ILE A 108 -8.59 10.02 -2.50
CA ILE A 108 -8.28 11.43 -2.73
C ILE A 108 -8.12 11.66 -4.24
N GLU A 109 -7.41 10.75 -4.92
CA GLU A 109 -7.24 10.78 -6.37
C GLU A 109 -8.58 10.72 -7.13
N PHE A 110 -9.53 9.88 -6.71
CA PHE A 110 -10.87 9.83 -7.32
C PHE A 110 -11.64 11.16 -7.16
N TYR A 111 -11.55 11.80 -5.99
CA TYR A 111 -12.21 13.08 -5.74
C TYR A 111 -11.58 14.22 -6.55
N GLU A 112 -10.26 14.25 -6.69
CA GLU A 112 -9.56 15.21 -7.55
C GLU A 112 -9.90 15.01 -9.04
N ARG A 113 -9.98 13.75 -9.49
CA ARG A 113 -10.43 13.42 -10.85
C ARG A 113 -11.87 13.86 -11.10
N MET A 114 -12.77 13.62 -10.15
CA MET A 114 -14.15 14.11 -10.24
C MET A 114 -14.20 15.63 -10.35
N GLN A 115 -13.47 16.36 -9.50
CA GLN A 115 -13.38 17.81 -9.57
C GLN A 115 -12.82 18.29 -10.91
N THR A 116 -11.83 17.60 -11.48
CA THR A 116 -11.28 17.94 -12.80
C THR A 116 -12.33 17.77 -13.90
N VAL A 117 -13.09 16.66 -13.88
CA VAL A 117 -14.18 16.40 -14.83
C VAL A 117 -15.29 17.46 -14.68
N LEU A 118 -15.63 17.85 -13.45
CA LEU A 118 -16.64 18.88 -13.19
C LEU A 118 -16.15 20.29 -13.58
N ALA A 119 -14.89 20.62 -13.29
CA ALA A 119 -14.26 21.88 -13.66
C ALA A 119 -14.20 22.07 -15.17
N SER A 120 -13.94 20.99 -15.93
CA SER A 120 -14.00 21.03 -17.40
C SER A 120 -15.40 21.34 -17.95
N LYS A 121 -16.44 21.22 -17.13
CA LYS A 121 -17.83 21.57 -17.46
C LYS A 121 -18.25 22.94 -16.90
N GLY A 122 -17.32 23.68 -16.30
CA GLY A 122 -17.59 24.97 -15.66
C GLY A 122 -18.09 24.88 -14.22
N PHE A 123 -18.14 23.68 -13.63
CA PHE A 123 -18.51 23.51 -12.23
C PHE A 123 -17.27 23.50 -11.34
N ASN A 124 -17.07 24.58 -10.60
CA ASN A 124 -16.02 24.68 -9.59
C ASN A 124 -16.61 24.74 -8.20
N ARG A 125 -15.92 24.09 -7.25
CA ARG A 125 -16.30 24.15 -5.83
C ARG A 125 -15.82 25.46 -5.24
N GLU A 126 -16.73 26.17 -4.57
CA GLU A 126 -16.38 27.37 -3.81
C GLU A 126 -15.51 27.02 -2.59
N PRO A 127 -14.56 27.89 -2.18
CA PRO A 127 -13.66 27.61 -1.06
C PRO A 127 -14.38 27.32 0.26
N HIS A 128 -15.53 27.97 0.47
CA HIS A 128 -16.35 27.85 1.69
C HIS A 128 -17.33 26.67 1.65
N GLN A 129 -17.52 26.05 0.49
CA GLN A 129 -18.49 24.97 0.31
C GLN A 129 -17.86 23.62 0.63
N THR A 130 -18.55 22.79 1.41
CA THR A 130 -18.09 21.43 1.70
C THR A 130 -18.21 20.52 0.46
N PRO A 131 -17.45 19.42 0.39
CA PRO A 131 -17.58 18.46 -0.70
C PRO A 131 -19.02 17.98 -0.93
N LEU A 132 -19.76 17.65 0.14
CA LEU A 132 -21.15 17.18 0.03
C LEU A 132 -22.08 18.29 -0.46
N GLU A 133 -21.98 19.49 0.09
CA GLU A 133 -22.79 20.62 -0.36
C GLU A 133 -22.56 20.92 -1.85
N PHE A 134 -21.31 20.84 -2.31
CA PHE A 134 -20.97 20.97 -3.72
C PHE A 134 -21.65 19.90 -4.56
N ALA A 135 -21.51 18.64 -4.17
CA ALA A 135 -22.10 17.53 -4.91
C ALA A 135 -23.64 17.61 -4.98
N PHE A 136 -24.29 17.99 -3.88
CA PHE A 136 -25.74 18.19 -3.85
C PHE A 136 -26.20 19.39 -4.69
N ALA A 137 -25.43 20.48 -4.71
CA ALA A 137 -25.76 21.66 -5.52
C ALA A 137 -25.74 21.39 -7.04
N LEU A 138 -24.95 20.41 -7.49
CA LEU A 138 -24.86 20.04 -8.91
C LEU A 138 -26.08 19.26 -9.40
N ASN A 139 -26.86 18.66 -8.50
CA ASN A 139 -27.96 17.75 -8.83
C ASN A 139 -27.55 16.59 -9.76
N ILE A 140 -26.28 16.16 -9.69
CA ILE A 140 -25.74 15.01 -10.44
C ILE A 140 -25.60 13.81 -9.49
N PRO A 141 -26.39 12.74 -9.66
CA PRO A 141 -26.39 11.59 -8.74
C PRO A 141 -25.02 10.94 -8.56
N GLU A 142 -24.23 10.84 -9.63
CA GLU A 142 -22.88 10.27 -9.61
C GLU A 142 -21.92 11.10 -8.75
N ALA A 143 -22.00 12.43 -8.84
CA ALA A 143 -21.15 13.33 -8.06
C ALA A 143 -21.44 13.19 -6.56
N VAL A 144 -22.72 13.04 -6.19
CA VAL A 144 -23.15 12.79 -4.81
C VAL A 144 -22.58 11.45 -4.31
N LYS A 145 -22.77 10.36 -5.06
CA LYS A 145 -22.28 9.03 -4.68
C LYS A 145 -20.76 8.97 -4.48
N ILE A 146 -20.00 9.56 -5.40
CA ILE A 146 -18.52 9.61 -5.28
C ILE A 146 -18.13 10.40 -4.02
N THR A 147 -18.79 11.54 -3.78
CA THR A 147 -18.49 12.41 -2.65
C THR A 147 -18.85 11.79 -1.30
N GLU A 148 -19.95 11.05 -1.22
CA GLU A 148 -20.32 10.29 -0.01
C GLU A 148 -19.26 9.24 0.33
N LYS A 149 -18.79 8.48 -0.67
CA LYS A 149 -17.71 7.51 -0.48
C LYS A 149 -16.42 8.20 -0.03
N TYR A 150 -16.08 9.34 -0.63
CA TYR A 150 -14.94 10.17 -0.24
C TYR A 150 -15.04 10.62 1.22
N ASN A 151 -16.17 11.20 1.63
CA ASN A 151 -16.36 11.67 3.00
C ASN A 151 -16.35 10.52 4.02
N ARG A 152 -16.96 9.39 3.68
CA ARG A 152 -16.93 8.19 4.53
C ARG A 152 -15.52 7.69 4.78
N VAL A 153 -14.65 7.74 3.78
CA VAL A 153 -13.25 7.30 3.93
C VAL A 153 -12.40 8.35 4.64
N ARG A 154 -12.63 9.63 4.34
CA ARG A 154 -11.91 10.75 4.94
C ARG A 154 -12.22 10.92 6.43
N PHE A 155 -13.47 10.71 6.85
CA PHE A 155 -13.93 11.01 8.21
C PHE A 155 -14.38 9.77 8.99
N GLY A 156 -14.67 8.64 8.34
CA GLY A 156 -15.26 7.46 8.97
C GLY A 156 -14.31 6.28 9.19
N GLU A 157 -12.99 6.48 9.04
CA GLU A 157 -11.92 5.48 9.16
C GLU A 157 -12.10 4.19 8.32
N LYS A 158 -13.04 4.17 7.39
CA LYS A 158 -13.33 3.02 6.52
C LYS A 158 -12.54 3.14 5.22
N TYR A 159 -11.76 2.12 4.89
CA TYR A 159 -11.08 2.02 3.60
C TYR A 159 -12.07 1.63 2.50
N LEU A 160 -11.82 2.05 1.26
CA LEU A 160 -12.55 1.51 0.11
C LEU A 160 -12.17 0.05 -0.11
N SER A 161 -13.17 -0.79 -0.37
CA SER A 161 -12.89 -2.10 -0.94
C SER A 161 -12.55 -2.00 -2.43
N SER A 162 -11.96 -3.05 -2.99
CA SER A 162 -11.69 -3.12 -4.43
C SER A 162 -12.97 -3.02 -5.27
N ALA A 163 -14.09 -3.57 -4.78
CA ALA A 163 -15.39 -3.48 -5.44
C ALA A 163 -15.90 -2.03 -5.47
N GLU A 164 -15.81 -1.33 -4.33
CA GLU A 164 -16.24 0.08 -4.25
C GLU A 164 -15.36 1.00 -5.11
N SER A 165 -14.07 0.69 -5.25
CA SER A 165 -13.19 1.44 -6.13
C SER A 165 -13.60 1.28 -7.61
N LEU A 166 -14.04 0.09 -8.00
CA LEU A 166 -14.53 -0.18 -9.36
C LEU A 166 -15.89 0.50 -9.63
N GLU A 167 -16.77 0.56 -8.62
CA GLU A 167 -18.01 1.34 -8.69
C GLU A 167 -17.73 2.84 -8.90
N ILE A 168 -16.77 3.41 -8.16
CA ILE A 168 -16.38 4.82 -8.29
C ILE A 168 -15.82 5.11 -9.69
N GLU A 169 -14.97 4.23 -10.24
CA GLU A 169 -14.50 4.35 -11.62
C GLU A 169 -15.64 4.32 -12.64
N THR A 170 -16.65 3.48 -12.39
CA THR A 170 -17.83 3.41 -13.26
C THR A 170 -18.62 4.73 -13.24
N TRP A 171 -18.81 5.33 -12.06
CA TRP A 171 -19.46 6.63 -11.93
C TRP A 171 -18.64 7.78 -12.52
N LEU A 172 -17.31 7.77 -12.37
CA LEU A 172 -16.42 8.75 -13.00
C LEU A 172 -16.50 8.69 -14.52
N ASN A 173 -16.52 7.48 -15.08
CA ASN A 173 -16.67 7.28 -16.52
C ASN A 173 -18.06 7.73 -17.00
N SER A 174 -19.12 7.45 -16.24
CA SER A 174 -20.48 7.95 -16.52
C SER A 174 -20.50 9.49 -16.53
N LEU A 175 -19.95 10.13 -15.50
CA LEU A 175 -19.80 11.58 -15.41
C LEU A 175 -19.05 12.18 -16.61
N ALA A 176 -17.99 11.51 -17.08
CA ALA A 176 -17.25 11.93 -18.26
C ALA A 176 -18.04 11.69 -19.56
N ALA A 177 -18.81 10.61 -19.65
CA ALA A 177 -19.51 10.17 -20.85
C ALA A 177 -20.84 10.92 -21.10
N THR A 178 -21.58 11.32 -20.06
CA THR A 178 -22.81 12.13 -20.18
C THR A 178 -22.55 13.41 -21.00
N ASN A 179 -21.31 13.93 -21.01
CA ASN A 179 -20.91 15.06 -21.85
C ASN A 179 -20.96 14.81 -23.36
N GLN A 180 -20.74 13.57 -23.84
CA GLN A 180 -20.68 13.33 -25.28
C GLN A 180 -22.05 13.32 -25.96
N HIS A 181 -23.12 13.15 -25.17
CA HIS A 181 -24.47 12.99 -25.71
C HIS A 181 -25.26 14.31 -25.79
N GLU A 182 -25.06 15.26 -24.88
CA GLU A 182 -25.72 16.58 -24.93
C GLU A 182 -25.07 17.52 -25.95
N SER A 183 -23.74 17.53 -26.06
CA SER A 183 -23.03 18.38 -27.04
C SER A 183 -23.34 18.05 -28.51
N LYS A 184 -23.90 16.87 -28.81
CA LYS A 184 -24.31 16.47 -30.16
C LYS A 184 -25.73 16.90 -30.53
N MET A 185 -26.58 17.24 -29.56
CA MET A 185 -27.96 17.65 -29.83
C MET A 185 -28.13 19.17 -30.05
N ASP A 186 -27.20 19.99 -29.57
CA ASP A 186 -27.20 21.45 -29.81
C ASP A 186 -26.58 21.86 -31.16
N HIS A 187 -26.12 20.90 -31.96
CA HIS A 187 -25.48 21.14 -33.27
C HIS A 187 -26.18 20.41 -34.43
N SER A 188 -27.45 20.02 -34.28
CA SER A 188 -28.30 19.51 -35.38
C SER A 188 -29.51 20.39 -35.63
#